data_AF-A0A943KW65-F1
#
_entry.id   AF-A0A943KW65-F1
#
_cell.length_a   1.000
_cell.length_b   1.000
_cell.length_c   1.000
_cell.angle_alpha   90.00
_cell.angle_beta   90.00
_cell.angle_gamma   90.00
#
_symmetry.space_group_name_H-M   'P 1'
#
loop_
_entity.id
_entity.type
_entity.pdbx_description
1 polymer ?
#
loop_
_entity_poly.entity_id
_entity_poly.type
_entity_poly.pdbx_seq_one_letter_code
_entity_poly.pdbx_strand_id
1 'polypeptide(L)'
;MSNNSIGYWRNWYTSEITLPITKDGFIFKYSIINQNSNDGNSDWICCNSKKKLYGFIKYFILPSIQLSRSIGIRENTVCFFVLDYDDTIAYLDNPELDNWHEHIETYKRWFNEIDKLERLDAQFNEIRDFINKITLEVDYRKYIFVELDLFENISSVGKTLIEEYEADDVLDILESDMDLSKDQIIDLFENINSNKFMLKNIVNLLTDRIM
;
A
#
# COMPACT_ATOMS: atom_id res chain seq x y z
N MET A 1 -2.29 14.90 -18.70
CA MET A 1 -2.43 13.47 -19.08
C MET A 1 -2.89 12.62 -17.89
N SER A 2 -3.94 13.05 -17.16
CA SER A 2 -4.34 12.49 -15.85
C SER A 2 -5.58 11.57 -15.88
N ASN A 3 -6.58 11.84 -16.73
CA ASN A 3 -7.88 11.15 -16.67
C ASN A 3 -7.82 9.63 -16.87
N ASN A 4 -6.83 9.12 -17.62
CA ASN A 4 -6.73 7.70 -17.92
C ASN A 4 -6.19 6.86 -16.75
N SER A 5 -5.42 7.47 -15.84
CA SER A 5 -4.87 6.78 -14.67
C SER A 5 -5.87 6.74 -13.51
N ILE A 6 -6.62 7.82 -13.27
CA ILE A 6 -7.65 7.87 -12.22
C ILE A 6 -8.79 6.89 -12.55
N GLY A 7 -9.26 6.87 -13.81
CA GLY A 7 -10.28 5.92 -14.26
C GLY A 7 -9.84 4.46 -14.08
N TYR A 8 -8.58 4.14 -14.36
CA TYR A 8 -8.02 2.81 -14.14
C TYR A 8 -8.12 2.39 -12.67
N TRP A 9 -7.70 3.25 -11.74
CA TRP A 9 -7.74 2.94 -10.30
C TRP A 9 -9.16 2.92 -9.75
N ARG A 10 -10.07 3.74 -10.27
CA ARG A 10 -11.51 3.65 -9.95
C ARG A 10 -12.07 2.30 -10.33
N ASN A 11 -11.82 1.85 -11.57
CA ASN A 11 -12.30 0.56 -12.05
C ASN A 11 -11.69 -0.61 -11.26
N TRP A 12 -10.44 -0.49 -10.79
CA TRP A 12 -9.86 -1.50 -9.91
C TRP A 12 -10.56 -1.53 -8.55
N TYR A 13 -10.73 -0.36 -7.93
CA TYR A 13 -11.38 -0.25 -6.62
C TYR A 13 -12.85 -0.72 -6.65
N THR A 14 -13.56 -0.49 -7.76
CA THR A 14 -14.93 -1.00 -7.97
C THR A 14 -14.99 -2.45 -8.45
N SER A 15 -13.84 -3.16 -8.46
CA SER A 15 -13.72 -4.57 -8.88
C SER A 15 -14.10 -4.84 -10.36
N GLU A 16 -14.09 -3.82 -11.21
CA GLU A 16 -14.30 -3.97 -12.66
C GLU A 16 -13.06 -4.49 -13.38
N ILE A 17 -11.86 -4.31 -12.80
CA ILE A 17 -10.61 -4.87 -13.29
C ILE A 17 -9.87 -5.60 -12.18
N THR A 18 -9.18 -6.68 -12.54
CA THR A 18 -8.29 -7.42 -11.64
C THR A 18 -6.82 -7.08 -11.90
N LEU A 19 -6.02 -7.11 -10.84
CA LEU A 19 -4.57 -6.90 -10.91
C LEU A 19 -3.86 -8.22 -10.62
N PRO A 20 -3.73 -9.12 -11.61
CA PRO A 20 -3.04 -10.38 -11.39
C PRO A 20 -1.58 -10.11 -11.01
N ILE A 21 -1.06 -10.89 -10.06
CA ILE A 21 0.37 -10.86 -9.75
C ILE A 21 1.16 -11.33 -10.98
N THR A 22 2.19 -10.56 -11.30
CA THR A 22 3.14 -10.86 -12.38
C THR A 22 4.54 -10.96 -11.81
N LYS A 23 5.37 -11.80 -12.42
CA LYS A 23 6.78 -12.01 -12.04
C LYS A 23 7.55 -10.71 -11.85
N ASP A 24 7.43 -9.79 -12.80
CA ASP A 24 8.23 -8.57 -12.87
C ASP A 24 7.46 -7.33 -12.37
N GLY A 25 6.33 -7.54 -11.69
CA GLY A 25 5.51 -6.45 -11.17
C GLY A 25 5.95 -6.05 -9.77
N PHE A 26 5.99 -4.75 -9.51
CA PHE A 26 6.21 -4.22 -8.16
C PHE A 26 5.06 -4.67 -7.26
N ILE A 27 5.38 -5.21 -6.09
CA ILE A 27 4.37 -5.60 -5.11
C ILE A 27 4.29 -4.51 -4.05
N PHE A 28 3.08 -4.01 -3.83
CA PHE A 28 2.78 -2.99 -2.83
C PHE A 28 1.86 -3.60 -1.78
N LYS A 29 2.30 -3.65 -0.53
CA LYS A 29 1.46 -3.97 0.62
C LYS A 29 1.04 -2.65 1.26
N TYR A 30 -0.23 -2.52 1.62
CA TYR A 30 -0.69 -1.42 2.44
C TYR A 30 -1.60 -1.93 3.54
N SER A 31 -1.55 -1.25 4.67
CA SER A 31 -2.48 -1.40 5.79
C SER A 31 -2.84 -0.01 6.28
N ILE A 32 -4.14 0.33 6.26
CA ILE A 32 -4.66 1.57 6.86
C ILE A 32 -5.75 1.15 7.82
N ILE A 33 -5.54 1.42 9.11
CA ILE A 33 -6.42 0.95 10.19
C ILE A 33 -6.73 2.11 11.12
N ASN A 34 -8.01 2.34 11.39
CA ASN A 34 -8.46 3.18 12.48
C ASN A 34 -8.39 2.38 13.78
N GLN A 35 -7.47 2.75 14.66
CA GLN A 35 -7.18 2.03 15.91
C GLN A 35 -8.29 2.14 16.96
N ASN A 36 -9.22 3.10 16.81
CA ASN A 36 -10.35 3.21 17.73
C ASN A 36 -11.48 2.24 17.39
N SER A 37 -11.78 2.08 16.11
CA SER A 37 -12.88 1.23 15.63
C SER A 37 -12.43 -0.15 15.18
N ASN A 38 -11.13 -0.36 14.97
CA ASN A 38 -10.57 -1.46 14.19
C ASN A 38 -11.13 -1.54 12.77
N ASP A 39 -11.72 -0.45 12.26
CA ASP A 39 -12.09 -0.34 10.86
C ASP A 39 -10.84 -0.13 10.02
N GLY A 40 -10.69 -0.85 8.92
CA GLY A 40 -9.43 -0.89 8.21
C GLY A 40 -9.46 -1.79 7.00
N ASN A 41 -8.44 -1.64 6.15
CA ASN A 41 -8.14 -2.62 5.13
C ASN A 41 -6.63 -2.80 5.01
N SER A 42 -6.23 -4.03 4.75
CA SER A 42 -4.88 -4.45 4.44
C SER A 42 -4.93 -5.29 3.17
N ASP A 43 -4.10 -4.97 2.18
CA ASP A 43 -4.14 -5.68 0.90
C ASP A 43 -2.80 -5.59 0.14
N TRP A 44 -2.65 -6.49 -0.83
CA TRP A 44 -1.47 -6.68 -1.65
C TRP A 44 -1.78 -6.39 -3.12
N ILE A 45 -1.02 -5.51 -3.75
CA ILE A 45 -1.26 -5.07 -5.11
C ILE A 45 -0.02 -5.26 -5.98
N CYS A 46 -0.23 -5.78 -7.19
CA CYS A 46 0.80 -5.87 -8.21
C CYS A 46 0.71 -4.75 -9.24
N CYS A 47 1.68 -3.84 -9.20
CA CYS A 47 1.87 -2.78 -10.18
C CYS A 47 2.85 -3.23 -11.28
N ASN A 48 2.33 -3.66 -12.43
CA ASN A 48 3.15 -4.15 -13.55
C ASN A 48 3.94 -3.06 -14.32
N SER A 49 4.00 -1.83 -13.82
CA SER A 49 4.84 -0.75 -14.35
C SER A 49 4.98 0.37 -13.33
N LYS A 50 6.07 1.16 -13.41
CA LYS A 50 6.24 2.37 -12.58
C LYS A 50 5.09 3.36 -12.73
N LYS A 51 4.56 3.54 -13.94
CA LYS A 51 3.42 4.43 -14.19
C LYS A 51 2.17 4.01 -13.37
N LYS A 52 1.91 2.70 -13.29
CA LYS A 52 0.83 2.20 -12.44
C LYS A 52 1.16 2.42 -10.97
N LEU A 53 2.38 2.09 -10.53
CA LEU A 53 2.82 2.33 -9.15
C LEU A 53 2.62 3.79 -8.73
N TYR A 54 3.09 4.76 -9.53
CA TYR A 54 2.88 6.18 -9.27
C TYR A 54 1.41 6.57 -9.23
N GLY A 55 0.61 6.07 -10.18
CA GLY A 55 -0.83 6.32 -10.18
C GLY A 55 -1.53 5.77 -8.94
N PHE A 56 -1.15 4.57 -8.49
CA PHE A 56 -1.71 3.94 -7.29
C PHE A 56 -1.41 4.79 -6.05
N ILE A 57 -0.14 5.19 -5.89
CA ILE A 57 0.29 6.02 -4.77
C ILE A 57 -0.44 7.36 -4.78
N LYS A 58 -0.38 8.09 -5.91
CA LYS A 58 -0.93 9.45 -6.03
C LYS A 58 -2.44 9.52 -5.86
N TYR A 59 -3.17 8.57 -6.43
CA TYR A 59 -4.62 8.67 -6.59
C TYR A 59 -5.41 7.78 -5.63
N PHE A 60 -4.78 6.81 -4.98
CA PHE A 60 -5.45 5.96 -4.00
C PHE A 60 -4.80 6.06 -2.62
N ILE A 61 -3.51 5.75 -2.49
CA ILE A 61 -2.84 5.69 -1.17
C ILE A 61 -2.78 7.06 -0.48
N LEU A 62 -2.21 8.08 -1.14
CA LEU A 62 -2.06 9.39 -0.49
C LEU A 62 -3.41 10.02 -0.11
N PRO A 63 -4.45 10.03 -0.98
CA PRO A 63 -5.77 10.49 -0.58
C PRO A 63 -6.36 9.67 0.57
N SER A 64 -6.28 8.34 0.51
CA SER A 64 -6.89 7.49 1.53
C SER A 64 -6.28 7.70 2.91
N ILE A 65 -4.95 7.84 2.99
CA ILE A 65 -4.26 8.15 4.26
C ILE A 65 -4.73 9.49 4.81
N GLN A 66 -4.75 10.55 3.99
CA GLN A 66 -5.03 11.90 4.49
C GLN A 66 -6.50 12.10 4.85
N LEU A 67 -7.41 11.51 4.07
CA LEU A 67 -8.84 11.53 4.39
C LEU A 67 -9.14 10.71 5.64
N SER A 68 -8.49 9.55 5.81
CA SER A 68 -8.63 8.76 7.05
C SER A 68 -8.12 9.54 8.26
N ARG A 69 -6.99 10.24 8.11
CA ARG A 69 -6.38 11.06 9.17
C ARG A 69 -7.13 12.36 9.49
N SER A 70 -8.17 12.70 8.73
CA SER A 70 -8.97 13.91 8.94
C SER A 70 -10.43 13.55 9.17
N ILE A 71 -11.14 13.15 8.12
CA ILE A 71 -12.55 12.73 8.16
C ILE A 71 -12.72 11.43 8.94
N GLY A 72 -11.89 10.43 8.65
CA GLY A 72 -12.00 9.08 9.23
C GLY A 72 -11.87 9.05 10.75
N ILE A 73 -11.06 9.93 11.35
CA ILE A 73 -10.96 10.08 12.80
C ILE A 73 -12.29 10.51 13.41
N ARG A 74 -12.94 11.53 12.82
CA ARG A 74 -14.23 12.05 13.28
C ARG A 74 -15.36 11.02 13.12
N GLU A 75 -15.32 10.29 12.01
CA GLU A 75 -16.35 9.32 11.64
C GLU A 75 -16.06 7.91 12.17
N ASN A 76 -14.95 7.74 12.89
CA ASN A 76 -14.47 6.48 13.45
C ASN A 76 -14.34 5.36 12.40
N THR A 77 -13.85 5.72 11.21
CA THR A 77 -13.73 4.85 10.04
C THR A 77 -12.41 5.12 9.29
N VAL A 78 -12.07 4.28 8.33
CA VAL A 78 -11.06 4.55 7.30
C VAL A 78 -11.72 4.99 6.00
N CYS A 79 -11.05 5.89 5.29
CA CYS A 79 -11.55 6.48 4.05
C CYS A 79 -10.73 5.97 2.87
N PHE A 80 -11.34 5.14 2.01
CA PHE A 80 -10.73 4.70 0.76
C PHE A 80 -11.39 5.38 -0.44
N PHE A 81 -10.64 6.27 -1.09
CA PHE A 81 -11.12 7.02 -2.24
C PHE A 81 -10.08 7.06 -3.36
N VAL A 82 -10.56 6.99 -4.61
CA VAL A 82 -9.74 7.24 -5.80
C VAL A 82 -10.00 8.66 -6.31
N LEU A 83 -9.12 9.58 -5.92
CA LEU A 83 -9.25 11.01 -6.16
C LEU A 83 -7.98 11.55 -6.82
N ASP A 84 -8.15 12.62 -7.59
CA ASP A 84 -7.01 13.41 -8.02
C ASP A 84 -6.59 14.43 -6.94
N TYR A 85 -5.57 15.22 -7.28
CA TYR A 85 -5.02 16.21 -6.37
C TYR A 85 -6.06 17.27 -5.99
N ASP A 86 -6.77 17.84 -6.96
CA ASP A 86 -7.70 18.94 -6.72
C ASP A 86 -8.93 18.45 -5.94
N ASP A 87 -9.45 17.27 -6.30
CA ASP A 87 -10.54 16.62 -5.58
C ASP A 87 -10.13 16.33 -4.12
N THR A 88 -8.93 15.78 -3.89
CA THR A 88 -8.45 15.48 -2.53
C THR A 88 -8.32 16.74 -1.69
N ILE A 89 -7.77 17.82 -2.25
CA ILE A 89 -7.67 19.12 -1.57
C ILE A 89 -9.07 19.65 -1.23
N ALA A 90 -10.04 19.54 -2.15
CA ALA A 90 -11.41 20.00 -1.89
C ALA A 90 -12.09 19.26 -0.73
N TYR A 91 -11.82 17.95 -0.55
CA TYR A 91 -12.31 17.21 0.62
C TYR A 91 -11.63 17.62 1.93
N LEU A 92 -10.31 17.91 1.88
CA LEU A 92 -9.53 18.28 3.06
C LEU A 92 -9.74 19.75 3.47
N ASP A 93 -10.15 20.62 2.55
CA ASP A 93 -10.45 22.04 2.80
C ASP A 93 -11.79 22.23 3.52
N ASN A 94 -11.88 21.64 4.72
CA ASN A 94 -13.05 21.70 5.57
C ASN A 94 -12.64 22.22 6.96
N PRO A 95 -13.01 23.48 7.29
CA PRO A 95 -12.69 24.09 8.59
C PRO A 95 -13.27 23.38 9.81
N GLU A 96 -14.23 22.45 9.63
CA GLU A 96 -14.77 21.62 10.71
C GLU A 96 -13.88 20.41 11.05
N LEU A 97 -12.85 20.13 10.24
CA LEU A 97 -11.89 19.06 10.49
C LEU A 97 -10.72 19.56 11.33
N ASP A 98 -10.36 18.81 12.37
CA ASP A 98 -9.20 19.12 13.18
C ASP A 98 -7.92 19.09 12.35
N ASN A 99 -7.05 20.09 12.55
CA ASN A 99 -5.76 20.22 11.87
C ASN A 99 -5.82 20.15 10.33
N TRP A 100 -6.96 20.51 9.72
CA TRP A 100 -7.17 20.41 8.27
C TRP A 100 -6.06 21.05 7.44
N HIS A 101 -5.54 22.21 7.86
CA HIS A 101 -4.40 22.87 7.23
C HIS A 101 -3.13 22.00 7.21
N GLU A 102 -2.83 21.31 8.33
CA GLU A 102 -1.66 20.42 8.42
C GLU A 102 -1.81 19.21 7.49
N HIS A 103 -3.02 18.65 7.41
CA HIS A 103 -3.34 17.56 6.49
C HIS A 103 -3.17 17.97 5.04
N ILE A 104 -3.66 19.16 4.68
CA ILE A 104 -3.48 19.73 3.34
C ILE A 104 -1.99 19.92 3.02
N GLU A 105 -1.22 20.58 3.89
CA GLU A 105 0.20 20.84 3.62
C GLU A 105 1.03 19.55 3.56
N THR A 106 0.70 18.56 4.38
CA THR A 106 1.30 17.23 4.32
C THR A 106 0.98 16.54 3.00
N TYR A 107 -0.30 16.53 2.58
CA TYR A 107 -0.72 15.96 1.30
C TYR A 107 0.01 16.60 0.13
N LYS A 108 0.04 17.95 0.07
CA LYS A 108 0.76 18.70 -0.97
C LYS A 108 2.23 18.33 -1.04
N ARG A 109 2.90 18.25 0.11
CA ARG A 109 4.31 17.89 0.19
C ARG A 109 4.55 16.49 -0.36
N TRP A 110 3.79 15.49 0.11
CA TRP A 110 3.91 14.11 -0.37
C TRP A 110 3.60 13.99 -1.86
N PHE A 111 2.54 14.64 -2.33
CA PHE A 111 2.15 14.63 -3.74
C PHE A 111 3.24 15.24 -4.63
N ASN A 112 3.83 16.37 -4.23
CA ASN A 112 4.93 17.00 -4.95
C ASN A 112 6.20 16.14 -4.95
N GLU A 113 6.49 15.45 -3.85
CA GLU A 113 7.64 14.56 -3.74
C GLU A 113 7.51 13.35 -4.68
N ILE A 114 6.35 12.66 -4.68
CA ILE A 114 6.11 11.55 -5.61
C ILE A 114 6.00 12.02 -7.07
N ASP A 115 5.49 13.24 -7.33
CA ASP A 115 5.48 13.81 -8.68
C ASP A 115 6.89 14.09 -9.20
N LYS A 116 7.78 14.57 -8.33
CA LYS A 116 9.19 14.74 -8.65
C LYS A 116 9.86 13.39 -8.95
N LEU A 117 9.60 12.36 -8.14
CA LEU A 117 10.16 11.01 -8.38
C LEU A 117 9.69 10.44 -9.72
N GLU A 118 8.41 10.59 -10.06
CA GLU A 118 7.88 10.16 -11.36
C GLU A 118 8.56 10.90 -12.52
N ARG A 119 8.67 12.23 -12.42
CA ARG A 119 9.30 13.06 -13.47
C ARG A 119 10.78 12.74 -13.70
N LEU A 120 11.50 12.33 -12.65
CA LEU A 120 12.92 12.00 -12.71
C LEU A 120 13.18 10.52 -13.05
N ASP A 121 12.12 9.73 -13.25
CA ASP A 121 12.20 8.27 -13.40
C ASP A 121 13.05 7.61 -12.29
N ALA A 122 12.73 7.98 -11.05
CA ALA A 122 13.46 7.54 -9.86
C ALA A 122 13.66 6.01 -9.80
N GLN A 123 14.79 5.59 -9.24
CA GLN A 123 15.11 4.20 -9.01
C GLN A 123 14.20 3.59 -7.93
N PHE A 124 14.07 2.26 -7.94
CA PHE A 124 13.20 1.53 -7.00
C PHE A 124 13.44 1.93 -5.54
N ASN A 125 14.70 1.98 -5.10
CA ASN A 125 15.05 2.33 -3.73
C ASN A 125 14.60 3.76 -3.35
N GLU A 126 14.68 4.72 -4.27
CA GLU A 126 14.22 6.09 -4.01
C GLU A 126 12.70 6.16 -3.82
N ILE A 127 11.95 5.34 -4.58
CA ILE A 127 10.50 5.22 -4.43
C ILE A 127 10.17 4.55 -3.10
N ARG A 128 10.87 3.46 -2.76
CA ARG A 128 10.69 2.73 -1.49
C ARG A 128 11.00 3.62 -0.29
N ASP A 129 12.07 4.39 -0.32
CA ASP A 129 12.44 5.31 0.76
C ASP A 129 11.35 6.38 0.98
N PHE A 130 10.73 6.88 -0.10
CA PHE A 130 9.60 7.78 0.00
C PHE A 130 8.37 7.12 0.64
N ILE A 131 8.07 5.87 0.29
CA ILE A 131 6.95 5.12 0.90
C ILE A 131 7.21 4.87 2.39
N ASN A 132 8.41 4.42 2.76
CA ASN A 132 8.78 4.20 4.15
C ASN A 132 8.70 5.48 4.98
N LYS A 133 9.09 6.62 4.39
CA LYS A 133 8.97 7.93 5.02
C LYS A 133 7.51 8.29 5.33
N ILE A 134 6.55 7.95 4.46
CA ILE A 134 5.12 8.17 4.75
C ILE A 134 4.70 7.38 5.99
N THR A 135 5.03 6.09 6.04
CA THR A 135 4.77 5.20 7.18
C THR A 135 5.33 5.79 8.49
N LEU A 136 6.57 6.29 8.47
CA LEU A 136 7.22 6.88 9.64
C LEU A 136 6.64 8.24 10.06
N GLU A 137 6.12 9.03 9.12
CA GLU A 137 5.54 10.35 9.40
C GLU A 137 4.08 10.26 9.90
N VAL A 138 3.37 9.17 9.61
CA VAL A 138 2.07 8.90 10.22
C VAL A 138 2.31 8.32 11.61
N ASP A 139 2.13 9.14 12.65
CA ASP A 139 2.32 8.70 14.04
C ASP A 139 1.35 7.56 14.39
N TYR A 140 1.89 6.34 14.48
CA TYR A 140 1.16 5.13 14.85
C TYR A 140 0.53 5.20 16.24
N ARG A 141 0.85 6.18 17.08
CA ARG A 141 0.19 6.38 18.39
C ARG A 141 -1.07 7.23 18.29
N LYS A 142 -1.36 7.76 17.09
CA LYS A 142 -2.61 8.44 16.77
C LYS A 142 -3.65 7.44 16.28
N TYR A 143 -4.84 7.95 16.02
CA TYR A 143 -6.02 7.18 15.64
C TYR A 143 -5.90 6.35 14.36
N ILE A 144 -5.00 6.70 13.43
CA ILE A 144 -4.82 5.98 12.17
C ILE A 144 -3.44 5.35 12.13
N PHE A 145 -3.40 4.02 12.11
CA PHE A 145 -2.22 3.23 11.76
C PHE A 145 -2.07 3.19 10.24
N VAL A 146 -0.85 3.38 9.75
CA VAL A 146 -0.48 3.19 8.35
C VAL A 146 0.79 2.38 8.29
N GLU A 147 0.78 1.28 7.54
CA GLU A 147 1.95 0.51 7.15
C GLU A 147 1.94 0.37 5.63
N LEU A 148 3.07 0.64 4.99
CA LEU A 148 3.23 0.59 3.54
C LEU A 148 4.57 -0.05 3.24
N ASP A 149 4.55 -1.12 2.44
CA ASP A 149 5.76 -1.81 2.00
C ASP A 149 5.78 -1.94 0.49
N LEU A 150 6.97 -1.69 -0.09
CA LEU A 150 7.20 -1.78 -1.51
C LEU A 150 8.31 -2.77 -1.81
N PHE A 151 7.97 -3.79 -2.60
CA PHE A 151 8.86 -4.86 -3.03
C PHE A 151 9.10 -4.80 -4.53
N GLU A 152 10.31 -5.16 -4.96
CA GLU A 152 10.70 -5.10 -6.36
C GLU A 152 9.90 -6.11 -7.21
N ASN A 153 9.62 -7.28 -6.62
CA ASN A 153 8.80 -8.32 -7.22
C ASN A 153 8.32 -9.33 -6.19
N ILE A 154 7.44 -10.24 -6.62
CA ILE A 154 6.88 -11.29 -5.76
C ILE A 154 7.96 -12.19 -5.13
N SER A 155 9.06 -12.46 -5.83
CA SER A 155 10.15 -13.29 -5.30
C SER A 155 10.89 -12.62 -4.13
N SER A 156 10.89 -11.29 -4.06
CA SER A 156 11.47 -10.56 -2.92
C SER A 156 10.58 -10.54 -1.67
N VAL A 157 9.28 -10.80 -1.80
CA VAL A 157 8.33 -10.79 -0.68
C VAL A 157 8.67 -11.87 0.34
N GLY A 158 8.85 -13.12 -0.10
CA GLY A 158 9.10 -14.25 0.80
C GLY A 158 10.33 -14.07 1.69
N LYS A 159 11.43 -13.56 1.13
CA LYS A 159 12.66 -13.30 1.91
C LYS A 159 12.44 -12.21 2.95
N THR A 160 11.76 -11.13 2.56
CA THR A 160 11.52 -9.99 3.46
C THR A 160 10.57 -10.39 4.60
N LEU A 161 9.50 -11.14 4.30
CA LEU A 161 8.59 -11.67 5.33
C LEU A 161 9.32 -12.53 6.37
N ILE A 162 10.19 -13.42 5.91
CA ILE A 162 10.97 -14.27 6.82
C ILE A 162 11.91 -13.41 7.68
N GLU A 163 12.60 -12.44 7.07
CA GLU A 163 13.51 -11.54 7.79
C GLU A 163 12.77 -10.72 8.87
N GLU A 164 11.56 -10.24 8.58
CA GLU A 164 10.71 -9.51 9.53
C GLU A 164 10.28 -10.39 10.71
N TYR A 165 9.74 -11.58 10.44
CA TYR A 165 9.30 -12.50 11.51
C TYR A 165 10.46 -13.08 12.31
N GLU A 166 11.64 -13.26 11.71
CA GLU A 166 12.85 -13.62 12.44
C GLU A 166 13.35 -12.50 13.35
N ALA A 167 13.27 -11.24 12.90
CA ALA A 167 13.68 -10.10 13.69
C ALA A 167 12.83 -9.93 14.97
N ASP A 168 11.56 -10.32 14.89
CA ASP A 168 10.59 -10.23 15.98
C ASP A 168 10.49 -11.51 16.85
N ASP A 169 11.33 -12.53 16.57
CA ASP A 169 11.33 -13.83 17.28
C ASP A 169 9.98 -14.57 17.23
N VAL A 170 9.28 -14.46 16.09
CA VAL A 170 7.92 -15.02 15.86
C VAL A 170 7.81 -15.81 14.55
N LEU A 171 8.93 -16.32 14.01
CA LEU A 171 8.94 -17.10 12.76
C LEU A 171 7.98 -18.30 12.80
N ASP A 172 7.76 -18.89 13.97
CA ASP A 172 6.82 -20.00 14.16
C ASP A 172 5.37 -19.63 13.82
N ILE A 173 4.99 -18.35 14.00
CA ILE A 173 3.67 -17.83 13.59
C ILE A 173 3.55 -17.87 12.07
N LEU A 174 4.54 -17.34 11.34
CA LEU A 174 4.55 -17.36 9.87
C LEU A 174 4.50 -18.79 9.32
N GLU A 175 5.31 -19.69 9.87
CA GLU A 175 5.34 -21.09 9.45
C GLU A 175 3.98 -21.78 9.70
N SER A 176 3.37 -21.51 10.85
CA SER A 176 2.03 -22.01 11.21
C SER A 176 0.95 -21.49 10.28
N ASP A 177 0.94 -20.19 10.01
CA ASP A 177 -0.07 -19.57 9.15
C ASP A 177 0.07 -20.05 7.71
N MET A 178 1.30 -20.15 7.19
CA MET A 178 1.53 -20.65 5.84
C MET A 178 1.40 -22.17 5.72
N ASP A 179 1.42 -22.92 6.83
CA ASP A 179 1.52 -24.39 6.86
C ASP A 179 2.75 -24.89 6.07
N LEU A 180 3.86 -24.17 6.20
CA LEU A 180 5.11 -24.38 5.48
C LEU A 180 6.31 -24.04 6.38
N SER A 181 7.42 -24.77 6.25
CA SER A 181 8.67 -24.36 6.91
C SER A 181 9.31 -23.16 6.21
N LYS A 182 10.22 -22.47 6.90
CA LYS A 182 11.06 -21.39 6.37
C LYS A 182 11.62 -21.72 4.98
N ASP A 183 12.26 -22.88 4.84
CA ASP A 183 12.87 -23.31 3.58
C ASP A 183 11.84 -23.49 2.47
N GLN A 184 10.64 -24.00 2.81
CA GLN A 184 9.55 -24.17 1.87
C GLN A 184 8.92 -22.83 1.46
N ILE A 185 8.85 -21.86 2.38
CA ILE A 185 8.40 -20.49 2.08
C ILE A 185 9.39 -19.82 1.12
N ILE A 186 10.70 -19.92 1.38
CA ILE A 186 11.73 -19.39 0.46
C ILE A 186 11.58 -20.03 -0.92
N ASP A 187 11.53 -21.37 -0.98
CA ASP A 187 11.41 -22.11 -2.24
C ASP A 187 10.13 -21.72 -3.00
N LEU A 188 9.02 -21.55 -2.29
CA LEU A 188 7.76 -21.10 -2.85
C LEU A 188 7.91 -19.77 -3.58
N PHE A 189 8.47 -18.75 -2.93
CA PHE A 189 8.60 -17.41 -3.51
C PHE A 189 9.71 -17.33 -4.57
N GLU A 190 10.81 -18.07 -4.44
CA GLU A 190 11.87 -18.12 -5.45
C GLU A 190 11.39 -18.79 -6.75
N ASN A 191 10.59 -19.86 -6.63
CA ASN A 191 10.09 -20.65 -7.76
C ASN A 191 8.67 -20.29 -8.19
N ILE A 192 8.04 -19.27 -7.59
CA ILE A 192 6.66 -18.90 -7.87
C ILE A 192 6.43 -18.58 -9.35
N ASN A 193 7.46 -18.04 -9.99
CA ASN A 193 7.46 -17.62 -11.38
C ASN A 193 7.35 -18.79 -12.37
N SER A 194 7.80 -19.98 -11.97
CA SER A 194 7.67 -21.22 -12.75
C SER A 194 6.28 -21.84 -12.62
N ASN A 195 5.50 -21.45 -11.60
CA ASN A 195 4.21 -22.05 -11.29
C ASN A 195 3.06 -21.03 -11.45
N LYS A 196 2.47 -21.01 -12.65
CA LYS A 196 1.35 -20.12 -12.99
C LYS A 196 0.11 -20.29 -12.09
N PHE A 197 -0.08 -21.48 -11.51
CA PHE A 197 -1.20 -21.71 -10.58
C PHE A 197 -0.91 -21.01 -9.25
N MET A 198 0.28 -21.21 -8.68
CA MET A 198 0.67 -20.56 -7.43
C MET A 198 0.73 -19.04 -7.57
N LEU A 199 1.26 -18.51 -8.68
CA LEU A 199 1.30 -17.07 -8.94
C LEU A 199 -0.08 -16.41 -8.92
N LYS A 200 -1.13 -17.13 -9.35
CA LYS A 200 -2.52 -16.63 -9.31
C LYS A 200 -3.14 -16.65 -7.93
N ASN A 201 -2.69 -17.56 -7.07
CA ASN A 201 -3.29 -17.79 -5.74
C ASN A 201 -2.47 -17.18 -4.60
N ILE A 202 -1.26 -16.68 -4.87
CA ILE A 202 -0.38 -16.13 -3.84
C ILE A 202 -0.96 -14.89 -3.16
N VAL A 203 -1.79 -14.09 -3.85
CA VAL A 203 -2.53 -12.99 -3.20
C VAL A 203 -3.39 -13.56 -2.07
N ASN A 204 -4.17 -14.60 -2.33
CA ASN A 204 -5.01 -15.20 -1.28
C ASN A 204 -4.17 -15.74 -0.13
N LEU A 205 -2.97 -16.28 -0.39
CA LEU A 205 -2.06 -16.70 0.68
C LEU A 205 -1.53 -15.51 1.50
N LEU A 206 -1.16 -14.42 0.83
CA LEU A 206 -0.65 -13.19 1.47
C LEU A 206 -1.75 -12.44 2.23
N THR A 207 -2.98 -12.44 1.71
CA THR A 207 -4.14 -11.74 2.28
C THR A 207 -4.82 -12.59 3.36
N ASP A 208 -5.13 -13.87 3.11
CA ASP A 208 -5.89 -14.67 4.07
C ASP A 208 -5.06 -15.17 5.27
N ARG A 209 -3.73 -15.16 5.16
CA ARG A 209 -2.85 -15.82 6.15
C ARG A 209 -1.73 -14.96 6.73
N ILE A 210 -1.46 -13.77 6.20
CA ILE A 210 -0.35 -12.90 6.69
C ILE A 210 -0.91 -11.52 7.10
N MET A 211 -2.17 -11.49 7.53
CA MET A 211 -2.86 -10.30 8.06
C MET A 211 -3.15 -10.42 9.55
#